data_AF-A0A7X5D773-F1
#
_entry.id   AF-A0A7X5D773-F1
#
_cell.length_a   1.000
_cell.length_b   1.000
_cell.length_c   1.000
_cell.angle_alpha   90.00
_cell.angle_beta   90.00
_cell.angle_gamma   90.00
#
_symmetry.space_group_name_H-M   'P 1'
#
loop_
_entity.id
_entity.type
_entity.pdbx_description
1 polymer ?
#
loop_
_entity_poly.entity_id
_entity_poly.type
_entity_poly.pdbx_seq_one_letter_code
_entity_poly.pdbx_strand_id
1 'polypeptide(L)'
;MQVIMRRLNFSNTAKVLYLKDTPVYDIENDILLDKQRAPGILQNYASPDLFKMWLKLRYSSNTNTLARVLKGVTFGQGNRALINEKTRIFSLSDCYWIADKYDNTVTFENMSPYFNDFWKGVNEYAGEAVPTLYANGALHKCWLSSTDLYKCGDNVNIEIECSRLARLCQIPCAEVVKHDKGIVVKNFTSKDIMLESIDISGRLDPDDFDETDILELFGCDGFRMILLDAIFGNGDRHAGNFGYLRDANTGEYLSMAPLYDFDHALDATGLTDYLLLDAIDISKLNEHYKEEAIRIGTIIANNTFNEVFRKRASCILKNLI
;
A
#
# COMPACT_ATOMS: atom_id res chain seq x y z
N MET A 1 34.36 36.28 -35.91
CA MET A 1 33.38 36.25 -34.80
C MET A 1 32.87 34.82 -34.70
N GLN A 2 33.58 33.98 -33.94
CA GLN A 2 33.31 32.55 -33.84
C GLN A 2 32.31 32.36 -32.69
N VAL A 3 31.08 31.98 -33.01
CA VAL A 3 30.07 31.62 -32.02
C VAL A 3 30.50 30.29 -31.42
N ILE A 4 30.95 30.34 -30.17
CA ILE A 4 31.23 29.16 -29.34
C ILE A 4 29.89 28.50 -29.06
N MET A 5 29.54 27.47 -29.84
CA MET A 5 28.58 26.46 -29.41
C MET A 5 29.21 25.73 -28.20
N ARG A 6 28.83 26.14 -26.99
CA ARG A 6 29.02 25.30 -25.81
C ARG A 6 28.26 24.00 -26.07
N ARG A 7 28.99 22.92 -26.37
CA ARG A 7 28.46 21.57 -26.20
C ARG A 7 28.12 21.41 -24.73
N LEU A 8 26.83 21.46 -24.40
CA LEU A 8 26.33 20.94 -23.14
C LEU A 8 26.67 19.44 -23.17
N ASN A 9 27.66 19.04 -22.37
CA ASN A 9 27.85 17.64 -22.04
C ASN A 9 26.64 17.24 -21.19
N PHE A 10 25.56 16.79 -21.83
CA PHE A 10 24.56 15.98 -21.13
C PHE A 10 25.27 14.69 -20.72
N SER A 11 25.38 14.43 -19.42
CA SER A 11 25.84 13.12 -18.98
C SER A 11 24.82 12.08 -19.48
N ASN A 12 25.32 11.00 -20.08
CA ASN A 12 24.50 9.84 -20.45
C ASN A 12 24.05 9.03 -19.21
N THR A 13 23.99 9.66 -18.04
CA THR A 13 23.82 9.00 -16.73
C THR A 13 22.64 9.55 -15.93
N ALA A 14 21.80 10.39 -16.53
CA ALA A 14 20.73 11.03 -15.79
C ALA A 14 19.71 10.01 -15.29
N LYS A 15 19.50 9.88 -13.98
CA LYS A 15 18.49 8.94 -13.45
C LYS A 15 17.09 9.50 -13.66
N VAL A 16 16.20 8.65 -14.16
CA VAL A 16 14.79 8.97 -14.40
C VAL A 16 13.92 7.93 -13.70
N LEU A 17 12.84 8.40 -13.07
CA LEU A 17 11.75 7.55 -12.61
C LEU A 17 10.85 7.23 -13.79
N TYR A 18 10.52 5.95 -13.95
CA TYR A 18 9.61 5.46 -14.97
C TYR A 18 8.39 4.82 -14.32
N LEU A 19 7.22 5.00 -14.93
CA LEU A 19 6.07 4.11 -14.75
C LEU A 19 6.03 3.17 -15.97
N LYS A 20 6.28 1.88 -15.74
CA LYS A 20 6.55 0.93 -16.84
C LYS A 20 7.60 1.50 -17.79
N ASP A 21 7.33 1.62 -19.08
CA ASP A 21 8.32 2.14 -20.04
C ASP A 21 8.19 3.64 -20.30
N THR A 22 7.35 4.36 -19.55
CA THR A 22 7.13 5.81 -19.71
C THR A 22 7.90 6.59 -18.65
N PRO A 23 8.78 7.54 -19.03
CA PRO A 23 9.48 8.39 -18.06
C PRO A 23 8.51 9.38 -17.42
N VAL A 24 8.53 9.49 -16.08
CA VAL A 24 7.57 10.32 -15.32
C VAL A 24 8.23 11.45 -14.53
N TYR A 25 9.48 11.28 -14.08
CA TYR A 25 10.20 12.31 -13.31
C TYR A 25 11.71 12.20 -13.56
N ASP A 26 12.33 13.32 -13.99
CA ASP A 26 13.78 13.46 -14.14
C ASP A 26 14.38 13.77 -12.77
N ILE A 27 15.04 12.78 -12.16
CA ILE A 27 15.51 12.84 -10.77
C ILE A 27 16.70 13.79 -10.62
N GLU A 28 17.52 13.95 -11.67
CA GLU A 28 18.70 14.81 -11.58
C GLU A 28 18.36 16.29 -11.77
N ASN A 29 17.38 16.58 -12.62
CA ASN A 29 17.00 17.95 -12.94
C ASN A 29 15.76 18.42 -12.17
N ASP A 30 15.17 17.54 -11.36
CA ASP A 30 13.94 17.75 -10.60
C ASP A 30 12.73 18.14 -11.47
N ILE A 31 12.64 17.57 -12.67
CA ILE A 31 11.60 17.92 -13.66
C ILE A 31 10.53 16.83 -13.71
N LEU A 32 9.27 17.21 -13.47
CA LEU A 32 8.12 16.36 -13.75
C LEU A 32 7.91 16.20 -15.26
N LEU A 33 7.95 14.97 -15.75
CA LEU A 33 7.87 14.65 -17.19
C LEU A 33 6.47 14.24 -17.61
N ASP A 34 5.77 13.47 -16.77
CA ASP A 34 4.38 13.07 -16.99
C ASP A 34 3.61 13.18 -15.67
N LYS A 35 2.76 14.20 -15.57
CA LYS A 35 1.97 14.48 -14.37
C LYS A 35 0.95 13.38 -14.08
N GLN A 36 0.31 12.80 -15.10
CA GLN A 36 -0.75 11.79 -14.87
C GLN A 36 -0.14 10.50 -14.34
N ARG A 37 1.01 10.09 -14.89
CA ARG A 37 1.70 8.86 -14.49
C ARG A 37 2.62 9.00 -13.30
N ALA A 38 2.90 10.21 -12.82
CA ALA A 38 3.74 10.38 -11.64
C ALA A 38 3.05 9.88 -10.36
N PRO A 39 3.85 9.54 -9.32
CA PRO A 39 3.33 9.36 -7.96
C PRO A 39 2.47 10.54 -7.54
N GLY A 40 1.34 10.27 -6.89
CA GLY A 40 0.33 11.27 -6.51
C GLY A 40 0.95 12.49 -5.81
N ILE A 41 1.85 12.26 -4.86
CA ILE A 41 2.52 13.32 -4.10
C ILE A 41 3.39 14.26 -4.95
N LEU A 42 3.78 13.86 -6.17
CA LEU A 42 4.55 14.68 -7.11
C LEU A 42 3.65 15.40 -8.14
N GLN A 43 2.35 15.07 -8.25
CA GLN A 43 1.49 15.58 -9.33
C GLN A 43 1.15 17.07 -9.19
N ASN A 44 1.04 17.57 -7.96
CA ASN A 44 0.71 18.97 -7.69
C ASN A 44 1.96 19.84 -7.69
N TYR A 45 3.01 19.36 -7.04
CA TYR A 45 4.31 20.01 -6.98
C TYR A 45 5.38 18.94 -6.89
N ALA A 46 6.29 18.90 -7.86
CA ALA A 46 7.41 17.96 -7.83
C ALA A 46 8.62 18.65 -7.22
N SER A 47 9.27 17.98 -6.27
CA SER A 47 10.52 18.43 -5.67
C SER A 47 11.39 17.25 -5.27
N PRO A 48 12.71 17.44 -5.16
CA PRO A 48 13.62 16.38 -4.72
C PRO A 48 13.27 15.86 -3.33
N ASP A 49 12.73 16.70 -2.44
CA ASP A 49 12.36 16.29 -1.09
C ASP A 49 11.09 15.45 -1.07
N LEU A 50 10.08 15.79 -1.88
CA LEU A 50 8.88 14.97 -2.04
C LEU A 50 9.22 13.63 -2.70
N PHE A 51 10.12 13.61 -3.69
CA PHE A 51 10.58 12.35 -4.30
C PHE A 51 11.31 11.47 -3.28
N LYS A 52 12.20 12.04 -2.46
CA LYS A 52 12.88 11.31 -1.38
C LYS A 52 11.89 10.79 -0.34
N MET A 53 10.86 11.57 -0.01
CA MET A 53 9.81 11.18 0.93
C MET A 53 8.97 10.02 0.38
N TRP A 54 8.50 10.13 -0.86
CA TRP A 54 7.81 9.05 -1.59
C TRP A 54 8.63 7.76 -1.59
N LEU A 55 9.90 7.86 -1.97
CA LEU A 55 10.80 6.70 -2.00
C LEU A 55 11.03 6.12 -0.61
N LYS A 56 11.13 6.97 0.43
CA LYS A 56 11.30 6.54 1.82
C LYS A 56 10.12 5.69 2.30
N LEU A 57 8.89 6.10 1.98
CA LEU A 57 7.65 5.43 2.40
C LEU A 57 7.42 4.09 1.68
N ARG A 58 8.07 3.87 0.53
CA ARG A 58 8.05 2.56 -0.15
C ARG A 58 8.92 1.51 0.52
N TYR A 59 9.96 1.90 1.26
CA TYR A 59 10.84 0.93 1.90
C TYR A 59 10.15 0.23 3.07
N SER A 60 10.52 -1.02 3.28
CA SER A 60 10.22 -1.71 4.53
C SER A 60 10.81 -0.98 5.73
N SER A 61 10.06 -0.98 6.82
CA SER A 61 10.52 -0.46 8.10
C SER A 61 11.80 -1.16 8.56
N ASN A 62 12.63 -0.44 9.31
CA ASN A 62 13.81 -1.03 9.97
C ASN A 62 13.44 -2.11 11.00
N THR A 63 12.17 -2.17 11.44
CA THR A 63 11.64 -3.20 12.34
C THR A 63 11.29 -4.49 11.61
N ASN A 64 11.13 -4.48 10.28
CA ASN A 64 10.96 -5.71 9.50
C ASN A 64 12.30 -6.47 9.47
N THR A 65 12.42 -7.46 10.35
CA THR A 65 13.67 -8.21 10.51
C THR A 65 14.06 -9.00 9.25
N LEU A 66 13.09 -9.51 8.48
CA LEU A 66 13.35 -10.23 7.23
C LEU A 66 13.99 -9.30 6.18
N ALA A 67 13.41 -8.12 5.98
CA ALA A 67 13.97 -7.11 5.09
C ALA A 67 15.36 -6.63 5.57
N ARG A 68 15.54 -6.46 6.88
CA ARG A 68 16.83 -6.06 7.48
C ARG A 68 17.91 -7.12 7.27
N VAL A 69 17.58 -8.39 7.41
CA VAL A 69 18.50 -9.51 7.17
C VAL A 69 18.89 -9.55 5.69
N LEU A 70 17.91 -9.51 4.78
CA LEU A 70 18.16 -9.46 3.33
C LEU A 70 19.08 -8.28 2.98
N LYS A 71 18.75 -7.08 3.48
CA LYS A 71 19.57 -5.88 3.27
C LYS A 71 21.01 -6.07 3.75
N GLY A 72 21.19 -6.61 4.97
CA GLY A 72 22.50 -6.78 5.58
C GLY A 72 23.37 -7.81 4.87
N VAL A 73 22.79 -8.94 4.45
CA VAL A 73 23.50 -10.02 3.76
C VAL A 73 23.93 -9.59 2.35
N THR A 74 23.06 -8.89 1.63
CA THR A 74 23.34 -8.55 0.22
C THR A 74 24.07 -7.22 0.06
N PHE A 75 23.67 -6.17 0.78
CA PHE A 75 24.15 -4.80 0.53
C PHE A 75 25.02 -4.23 1.66
N GLY A 76 25.21 -4.98 2.74
CA GLY A 76 25.83 -4.48 3.96
C GLY A 76 24.98 -3.41 4.67
N GLN A 77 25.58 -2.70 5.62
CA GLN A 77 24.91 -1.63 6.38
C GLN A 77 25.11 -0.27 5.69
N GLY A 78 24.04 0.51 5.54
CA GLY A 78 24.11 1.95 5.29
C GLY A 78 24.06 2.45 3.84
N ASN A 79 24.02 1.61 2.80
CA ASN A 79 24.11 2.09 1.42
C ASN A 79 22.77 2.09 0.65
N ARG A 80 21.86 3.03 0.95
CA ARG A 80 20.57 3.16 0.24
C ARG A 80 20.71 3.48 -1.25
N ALA A 81 21.72 4.28 -1.63
CA ALA A 81 21.96 4.63 -3.03
C ALA A 81 22.30 3.38 -3.87
N LEU A 82 23.22 2.54 -3.36
CA LEU A 82 23.57 1.27 -3.99
C LEU A 82 22.37 0.32 -4.07
N ILE A 83 21.58 0.22 -3.00
CA ILE A 83 20.35 -0.60 -3.02
C ILE A 83 19.46 -0.12 -4.17
N ASN A 84 19.14 1.16 -4.25
CA ASN A 84 18.27 1.70 -5.30
C ASN A 84 18.81 1.48 -6.70
N GLU A 85 20.11 1.67 -6.89
CA GLU A 85 20.76 1.44 -8.17
C GLU A 85 20.68 -0.03 -8.59
N LYS A 86 20.98 -0.96 -7.66
CA LYS A 86 20.99 -2.40 -7.94
C LYS A 86 19.60 -2.99 -8.10
N THR A 87 18.64 -2.57 -7.29
CA THR A 87 17.26 -3.08 -7.30
C THR A 87 16.36 -2.32 -8.27
N ARG A 88 16.83 -1.17 -8.78
CA ARG A 88 16.05 -0.22 -9.58
C ARG A 88 14.75 0.23 -8.90
N ILE A 89 14.69 0.15 -7.57
CA ILE A 89 13.54 0.49 -6.72
C ILE A 89 12.23 -0.24 -7.07
N PHE A 90 12.31 -1.43 -7.67
CA PHE A 90 11.12 -2.23 -7.97
C PHE A 90 10.39 -2.67 -6.70
N SER A 91 9.06 -2.65 -6.76
CA SER A 91 8.15 -3.16 -5.75
C SER A 91 7.14 -4.12 -6.38
N LEU A 92 6.39 -4.84 -5.54
CA LEU A 92 5.19 -5.59 -5.93
C LEU A 92 3.90 -4.88 -5.48
N SER A 93 3.99 -3.63 -5.01
CA SER A 93 2.84 -2.76 -4.78
C SER A 93 2.57 -1.82 -5.95
N ASP A 94 3.58 -1.51 -6.76
CA ASP A 94 3.48 -0.57 -7.88
C ASP A 94 4.34 -0.98 -9.08
N CYS A 95 4.32 -0.16 -10.14
CA CYS A 95 5.08 -0.38 -11.36
C CYS A 95 6.16 0.69 -11.60
N TYR A 96 6.61 1.36 -10.55
CA TYR A 96 7.65 2.39 -10.64
C TYR A 96 9.05 1.80 -10.49
N TRP A 97 9.98 2.33 -11.28
CA TRP A 97 11.39 1.94 -11.23
C TRP A 97 12.31 3.05 -11.75
N ILE A 98 13.60 2.97 -11.43
CA ILE A 98 14.61 3.91 -11.93
C ILE A 98 15.49 3.29 -13.01
N ALA A 99 15.81 4.08 -14.02
CA ALA A 99 16.76 3.74 -15.07
C ALA A 99 17.56 4.98 -15.50
N ASP A 100 18.64 4.74 -16.24
CA ASP A 100 19.37 5.82 -16.89
C ASP A 100 18.56 6.38 -18.06
N LYS A 101 18.59 7.71 -18.20
CA LYS A 101 17.89 8.43 -19.26
C LYS A 101 18.44 7.95 -20.60
N TYR A 102 17.53 7.47 -21.45
CA TYR A 102 17.81 6.90 -22.77
C TYR A 102 18.47 5.50 -22.76
N ASP A 103 18.51 4.80 -21.63
CA ASP A 103 18.85 3.38 -21.61
C ASP A 103 17.69 2.54 -22.17
N ASN A 104 17.70 2.34 -23.49
CA ASN A 104 16.72 1.52 -24.19
C ASN A 104 17.09 0.02 -24.17
N THR A 105 18.12 -0.38 -23.42
CA THR A 105 18.55 -1.79 -23.35
C THR A 105 17.75 -2.60 -22.33
N VAL A 106 17.02 -1.92 -21.45
CA VAL A 106 16.22 -2.51 -20.37
C VAL A 106 14.79 -1.97 -20.45
N THR A 107 13.82 -2.86 -20.27
CA THR A 107 12.39 -2.54 -20.26
C THR A 107 11.79 -2.96 -18.92
N PHE A 108 10.61 -2.44 -18.60
CA PHE A 108 9.86 -2.88 -17.43
C PHE A 108 9.63 -4.40 -17.46
N GLU A 109 9.21 -4.95 -18.60
CA GLU A 109 8.95 -6.39 -18.73
C GLU A 109 10.20 -7.25 -18.51
N ASN A 110 11.37 -6.78 -18.96
CA ASN A 110 12.63 -7.53 -18.82
C ASN A 110 13.22 -7.48 -17.41
N MET A 111 12.82 -6.52 -16.57
CA MET A 111 13.45 -6.28 -15.28
C MET A 111 12.50 -6.46 -14.08
N SER A 112 11.20 -6.32 -14.30
CA SER A 112 10.21 -6.26 -13.24
C SER A 112 9.99 -7.63 -12.56
N PRO A 113 9.80 -7.66 -11.23
CA PRO A 113 9.49 -8.87 -10.48
C PRO A 113 8.10 -9.47 -10.82
N TYR A 114 7.27 -8.78 -11.62
CA TYR A 114 6.03 -9.36 -12.13
C TYR A 114 6.23 -10.35 -13.29
N PHE A 115 7.34 -10.27 -14.01
CA PHE A 115 7.59 -11.09 -15.22
C PHE A 115 8.78 -12.02 -15.11
N ASN A 116 9.81 -11.61 -14.36
CA ASN A 116 11.01 -12.39 -14.16
C ASN A 116 11.01 -12.98 -12.76
N ASP A 117 11.78 -14.04 -12.56
CA ASP A 117 12.01 -14.58 -11.23
C ASP A 117 12.46 -13.44 -10.32
N PHE A 118 11.58 -13.08 -9.39
CA PHE A 118 11.88 -12.17 -8.31
C PHE A 118 13.15 -12.71 -7.63
N TRP A 119 14.17 -11.87 -7.44
CA TRP A 119 15.56 -12.32 -7.17
C TRP A 119 15.70 -13.07 -5.84
N LYS A 120 15.24 -14.31 -5.79
CA LYS A 120 15.22 -15.19 -4.62
C LYS A 120 16.32 -16.22 -4.80
N GLY A 121 17.26 -16.26 -3.88
CA GLY A 121 18.29 -17.32 -3.86
C GLY A 121 19.29 -17.29 -5.01
N VAL A 122 19.35 -16.21 -5.81
CA VAL A 122 20.39 -16.03 -6.83
C VAL A 122 21.57 -15.27 -6.22
N ASN A 123 22.81 -15.75 -6.38
CA ASN A 123 24.03 -15.06 -5.93
C ASN A 123 24.01 -14.60 -4.44
N GLU A 124 24.10 -13.28 -4.21
CA GLU A 124 24.23 -12.62 -2.89
C GLU A 124 22.89 -12.54 -2.11
N TYR A 125 21.77 -12.97 -2.69
CA TYR A 125 20.42 -12.85 -2.10
C TYR A 125 20.05 -14.16 -1.37
N ALA A 126 20.44 -14.28 -0.10
CA ALA A 126 20.24 -15.49 0.72
C ALA A 126 18.76 -15.79 1.06
N GLY A 127 17.99 -16.26 0.07
CA GLY A 127 16.68 -16.91 0.24
C GLY A 127 15.45 -16.01 0.14
N GLU A 128 15.58 -14.69 0.22
CA GLU A 128 14.44 -13.75 0.22
C GLU A 128 14.36 -12.92 -1.07
N ALA A 129 13.13 -12.55 -1.47
CA ALA A 129 12.84 -11.74 -2.65
C ALA A 129 13.26 -10.28 -2.48
N VAL A 130 13.95 -9.66 -3.44
CA VAL A 130 14.29 -8.21 -3.39
C VAL A 130 13.11 -7.27 -3.18
N PRO A 131 11.90 -7.49 -3.74
CA PRO A 131 10.72 -6.70 -3.40
C PRO A 131 10.40 -6.64 -1.90
N THR A 132 10.91 -7.57 -1.08
CA THR A 132 10.81 -7.53 0.39
C THR A 132 11.47 -6.30 1.00
N LEU A 133 12.40 -5.64 0.31
CA LEU A 133 12.96 -4.35 0.75
C LEU A 133 11.99 -3.18 0.59
N TYR A 134 10.92 -3.38 -0.20
CA TYR A 134 9.94 -2.37 -0.59
C TYR A 134 8.51 -2.75 -0.20
N ALA A 135 8.37 -3.52 0.88
CA ALA A 135 7.08 -3.87 1.50
C ALA A 135 6.88 -3.00 2.75
N ASN A 136 6.13 -1.90 2.63
CA ASN A 136 5.86 -0.95 3.71
C ASN A 136 5.23 -1.62 4.95
N GLY A 137 5.39 -1.03 6.13
CA GLY A 137 4.85 -1.47 7.42
C GLY A 137 5.89 -2.08 8.36
N ALA A 138 5.53 -2.21 9.64
CA ALA A 138 6.44 -2.58 10.72
C ALA A 138 6.56 -4.09 10.97
N LEU A 139 5.50 -4.86 10.67
CA LEU A 139 5.45 -6.31 10.84
C LEU A 139 6.55 -7.06 10.09
N HIS A 140 6.87 -8.27 10.56
CA HIS A 140 7.74 -9.19 9.83
C HIS A 140 7.00 -9.73 8.61
N LYS A 141 7.40 -9.28 7.43
CA LYS A 141 6.79 -9.69 6.17
C LYS A 141 7.78 -9.77 5.02
N CYS A 142 7.55 -10.70 4.10
CA CYS A 142 8.34 -10.88 2.89
C CYS A 142 7.50 -11.43 1.74
N TRP A 143 7.92 -11.14 0.52
CA TRP A 143 7.28 -11.68 -0.66
C TRP A 143 7.76 -13.12 -0.91
N LEU A 144 6.82 -14.07 -0.91
CA LEU A 144 7.08 -15.46 -1.29
C LEU A 144 7.03 -15.68 -2.80
N SER A 145 6.22 -14.87 -3.48
CA SER A 145 6.05 -14.78 -4.94
C SER A 145 5.52 -13.38 -5.30
N SER A 146 5.26 -13.12 -6.59
CA SER A 146 4.55 -11.90 -7.03
C SER A 146 3.10 -11.82 -6.57
N THR A 147 2.52 -12.93 -6.09
CA THR A 147 1.12 -13.05 -5.68
C THR A 147 0.94 -13.18 -4.17
N ASP A 148 1.99 -13.51 -3.43
CA ASP A 148 1.87 -13.98 -2.05
C ASP A 148 2.84 -13.20 -1.13
N LEU A 149 2.27 -12.35 -0.27
CA LEU A 149 2.99 -11.66 0.80
C LEU A 149 2.81 -12.44 2.11
N TYR A 150 3.90 -13.02 2.62
CA TYR A 150 3.90 -13.68 3.92
C TYR A 150 4.00 -12.64 5.03
N LYS A 151 3.18 -12.78 6.08
CA LYS A 151 3.28 -12.03 7.34
C LYS A 151 3.37 -12.98 8.52
N CYS A 152 4.20 -12.65 9.51
CA CYS A 152 4.24 -13.35 10.79
C CYS A 152 4.29 -12.37 11.98
N GLY A 153 3.77 -12.80 13.12
CA GLY A 153 3.65 -12.00 14.34
C GLY A 153 2.54 -12.52 15.25
N ASP A 154 2.39 -11.92 16.43
CA ASP A 154 1.54 -12.47 17.50
C ASP A 154 0.03 -12.29 17.25
N ASN A 155 -0.40 -11.37 16.37
CA ASN A 155 -1.82 -11.12 16.05
C ASN A 155 -2.21 -11.36 14.59
N VAL A 156 -1.29 -11.76 13.71
CA VAL A 156 -1.55 -11.79 12.25
C VAL A 156 -2.68 -12.75 11.84
N ASN A 157 -3.01 -13.74 12.66
CA ASN A 157 -4.09 -14.68 12.36
C ASN A 157 -5.49 -14.04 12.36
N ILE A 158 -5.68 -12.92 13.07
CA ILE A 158 -6.99 -12.23 13.09
C ILE A 158 -7.36 -11.69 11.70
N GLU A 159 -6.36 -11.32 10.89
CA GLU A 159 -6.57 -10.83 9.52
C GLU A 159 -7.32 -11.85 8.64
N ILE A 160 -7.19 -13.16 8.91
CA ILE A 160 -7.94 -14.20 8.20
C ILE A 160 -9.46 -14.00 8.40
N GLU A 161 -9.89 -13.77 9.64
CA GLU A 161 -11.31 -13.59 9.94
C GLU A 161 -11.81 -12.23 9.45
N CYS A 162 -11.02 -11.15 9.60
CA CYS A 162 -11.35 -9.83 9.08
C CYS A 162 -11.54 -9.85 7.55
N SER A 163 -10.58 -10.44 6.81
CA SER A 163 -10.65 -10.60 5.36
C SER A 163 -11.87 -11.41 4.93
N ARG A 164 -12.11 -12.56 5.57
CA ARG A 164 -13.28 -13.40 5.29
C ARG A 164 -14.59 -12.64 5.50
N LEU A 165 -14.73 -11.93 6.62
CA LEU A 165 -15.96 -11.20 6.96
C LEU A 165 -16.18 -10.00 6.03
N ALA A 166 -15.15 -9.21 5.72
CA ALA A 166 -15.24 -8.11 4.77
C ALA A 166 -15.70 -8.61 3.38
N ARG A 167 -15.10 -9.70 2.89
CA ARG A 167 -15.49 -10.32 1.61
C ARG A 167 -16.89 -10.92 1.64
N LEU A 168 -17.32 -11.50 2.77
CA LEU A 168 -18.70 -11.98 2.95
C LEU A 168 -19.71 -10.82 2.90
N CYS A 169 -19.32 -9.64 3.38
CA CYS A 169 -20.07 -8.39 3.25
C CYS A 169 -19.99 -7.78 1.84
N GLN A 170 -19.37 -8.44 0.86
CA GLN A 170 -19.13 -7.93 -0.50
C GLN A 170 -18.33 -6.62 -0.53
N ILE A 171 -17.45 -6.43 0.46
CA ILE A 171 -16.52 -5.31 0.52
C ILE A 171 -15.17 -5.81 -0.01
N PRO A 172 -14.56 -5.15 -1.02
CA PRO A 172 -13.25 -5.53 -1.52
C PRO A 172 -12.22 -5.56 -0.39
N CYS A 173 -11.58 -6.72 -0.20
CA CYS A 173 -10.54 -6.92 0.80
C CYS A 173 -9.54 -7.96 0.28
N ALA A 174 -8.26 -7.73 0.56
CA ALA A 174 -7.19 -8.65 0.25
C ALA A 174 -7.48 -10.03 0.83
N GLU A 175 -7.32 -11.09 0.04
CA GLU A 175 -7.53 -12.45 0.54
C GLU A 175 -6.41 -12.82 1.51
N VAL A 176 -6.77 -13.37 2.66
CA VAL A 176 -5.80 -13.80 3.67
C VAL A 176 -6.00 -15.28 3.97
N VAL A 177 -4.92 -16.05 3.82
CA VAL A 177 -4.94 -17.50 4.05
C VAL A 177 -3.89 -17.90 5.08
N LYS A 178 -4.20 -18.92 5.87
CA LYS A 178 -3.24 -19.48 6.84
C LYS A 178 -2.05 -20.09 6.11
N HIS A 179 -0.83 -19.80 6.57
CA HIS A 179 0.39 -20.35 5.98
C HIS A 179 1.47 -20.58 7.04
N ASP A 180 1.85 -21.84 7.26
CA ASP A 180 2.84 -22.25 8.27
C ASP A 180 2.57 -21.61 9.65
N LYS A 181 3.49 -20.79 10.17
CA LYS A 181 3.41 -20.08 11.46
C LYS A 181 2.78 -18.69 11.35
N GLY A 182 2.34 -18.29 10.17
CA GLY A 182 1.77 -16.98 9.91
C GLY A 182 0.63 -17.05 8.89
N ILE A 183 0.58 -16.03 8.04
CA ILE A 183 -0.45 -15.87 7.01
C ILE A 183 0.19 -15.48 5.69
N VAL A 184 -0.52 -15.73 4.60
CA VAL A 184 -0.26 -15.15 3.30
C VAL A 184 -1.40 -14.22 2.93
N VAL A 185 -1.06 -12.98 2.61
CA VAL A 185 -1.96 -12.00 2.00
C VAL A 185 -1.77 -12.07 0.49
N LYS A 186 -2.86 -12.31 -0.25
CA LYS A 186 -2.84 -12.34 -1.72
C LYS A 186 -2.71 -10.93 -2.26
N ASN A 187 -1.76 -10.76 -3.16
CA ASN A 187 -1.50 -9.51 -3.83
C ASN A 187 -2.68 -9.14 -4.73
N PHE A 188 -3.22 -7.94 -4.54
CA PHE A 188 -4.28 -7.38 -5.37
C PHE A 188 -3.74 -6.41 -6.44
N THR A 189 -2.43 -6.21 -6.51
CA THR A 189 -1.75 -5.46 -7.58
C THR A 189 -1.23 -6.41 -8.66
N SER A 190 -0.79 -5.85 -9.78
CA SER A 190 -0.23 -6.58 -10.91
C SER A 190 0.61 -5.66 -11.80
N LYS A 191 1.08 -6.20 -12.93
CA LYS A 191 1.70 -5.42 -14.01
C LYS A 191 0.79 -4.35 -14.65
N ASP A 192 -0.52 -4.41 -14.40
CA ASP A 192 -1.54 -3.53 -14.97
C ASP A 192 -2.22 -2.66 -13.90
N ILE A 193 -2.17 -3.05 -12.63
CA ILE A 193 -2.84 -2.36 -11.51
C ILE A 193 -1.82 -2.11 -10.40
N MET A 194 -1.67 -0.86 -9.96
CA MET A 194 -0.80 -0.47 -8.84
C MET A 194 -1.58 0.11 -7.67
N LEU A 195 -1.03 -0.05 -6.47
CA LEU A 195 -1.50 0.57 -5.25
C LEU A 195 -0.81 1.93 -5.05
N GLU A 196 -1.60 2.95 -4.72
CA GLU A 196 -1.11 4.21 -4.19
C GLU A 196 -1.77 4.48 -2.83
N SER A 197 -1.04 4.26 -1.74
CA SER A 197 -1.52 4.55 -0.38
C SER A 197 -1.64 6.05 -0.13
N ILE A 198 -2.50 6.45 0.82
CA ILE A 198 -2.78 7.86 1.08
C ILE A 198 -1.52 8.64 1.47
N ASP A 199 -0.63 8.04 2.26
CA ASP A 199 0.65 8.61 2.70
C ASP A 199 1.60 9.02 1.57
N ILE A 200 1.39 8.49 0.36
CA ILE A 200 2.16 8.82 -0.85
C ILE A 200 1.31 9.41 -1.98
N SER A 201 0.02 9.64 -1.73
CA SER A 201 -0.94 10.10 -2.74
C SER A 201 -0.94 11.62 -2.91
N GLY A 202 -0.52 12.37 -1.89
CA GLY A 202 -0.67 13.84 -1.84
C GLY A 202 -2.13 14.32 -1.84
N ARG A 203 -3.08 13.45 -1.49
CA ARG A 203 -4.52 13.76 -1.44
C ARG A 203 -5.00 14.19 -0.06
N LEU A 204 -4.35 13.72 0.99
CA LEU A 204 -4.55 14.12 2.38
C LEU A 204 -3.22 14.43 3.05
N ASP A 205 -3.28 15.17 4.15
CA ASP A 205 -2.20 15.18 5.11
C ASP A 205 -2.20 13.84 5.86
N PRO A 206 -1.15 13.01 5.75
CA PRO A 206 -1.13 11.70 6.38
C PRO A 206 -1.11 11.75 7.92
N ASP A 207 -0.75 12.88 8.50
CA ASP A 207 -0.68 13.09 9.96
C ASP A 207 -1.90 13.84 10.52
N ASP A 208 -2.77 14.37 9.64
CA ASP A 208 -3.93 15.21 10.01
C ASP A 208 -5.11 14.97 9.05
N PHE A 209 -5.81 13.85 9.23
CA PHE A 209 -7.07 13.55 8.56
C PHE A 209 -8.06 12.90 9.53
N ASP A 210 -9.34 13.06 9.25
CA ASP A 210 -10.43 12.44 10.03
C ASP A 210 -11.43 11.66 9.14
N GLU A 211 -12.51 11.16 9.75
CA GLU A 211 -13.54 10.41 9.04
C GLU A 211 -14.23 11.24 7.95
N THR A 212 -14.37 12.56 8.14
CA THR A 212 -14.96 13.46 7.14
C THR A 212 -14.11 13.47 5.88
N ASP A 213 -12.79 13.60 6.02
CA ASP A 213 -11.86 13.56 4.89
C ASP A 213 -11.94 12.24 4.12
N ILE A 214 -12.02 11.11 4.85
CA ILE A 214 -12.18 9.77 4.25
C ILE A 214 -13.50 9.68 3.46
N LEU A 215 -14.60 10.19 4.03
CA LEU A 215 -15.91 10.18 3.40
C LEU A 215 -15.95 11.08 2.17
N GLU A 216 -15.27 12.23 2.18
CA GLU A 216 -15.17 13.12 1.01
C GLU A 216 -14.40 12.47 -0.14
N LEU A 217 -13.34 11.72 0.16
CA LEU A 217 -12.51 11.06 -0.86
C LEU A 217 -13.10 9.77 -1.41
N PHE A 218 -13.69 8.94 -0.54
CA PHE A 218 -14.07 7.57 -0.88
C PHE A 218 -15.58 7.29 -0.73
N GLY A 219 -16.37 8.24 -0.24
CA GLY A 219 -17.81 8.11 -0.08
C GLY A 219 -18.21 6.83 0.68
N CYS A 220 -19.05 6.01 0.06
CA CYS A 220 -19.54 4.77 0.66
C CYS A 220 -18.43 3.74 0.92
N ASP A 221 -17.37 3.69 0.10
CA ASP A 221 -16.26 2.76 0.33
C ASP A 221 -15.42 3.20 1.54
N GLY A 222 -15.24 4.50 1.72
CA GLY A 222 -14.65 5.07 2.93
C GLY A 222 -15.49 4.77 4.18
N PHE A 223 -16.81 4.94 4.09
CA PHE A 223 -17.73 4.56 5.16
C PHE A 223 -17.64 3.08 5.53
N ARG A 224 -17.62 2.18 4.53
CA ARG A 224 -17.48 0.73 4.75
C ARG A 224 -16.19 0.38 5.48
N MET A 225 -15.09 1.07 5.16
CA MET A 225 -13.82 0.92 5.89
C MET A 225 -13.96 1.33 7.35
N ILE A 226 -14.47 2.55 7.62
CA ILE A 226 -14.69 3.07 8.98
C ILE A 226 -15.56 2.11 9.79
N LEU A 227 -16.65 1.61 9.19
CA LEU A 227 -17.55 0.68 9.85
C LEU A 227 -16.88 -0.67 10.16
N LEU A 228 -16.08 -1.22 9.24
CA LEU A 228 -15.36 -2.47 9.48
C LEU A 228 -14.26 -2.30 10.54
N ASP A 229 -13.51 -1.20 10.51
CA ASP A 229 -12.53 -0.87 11.55
C ASP A 229 -13.22 -0.74 12.91
N ALA A 230 -14.40 -0.12 12.96
CA ALA A 230 -15.21 -0.02 14.16
C ALA A 230 -15.76 -1.36 14.63
N ILE A 231 -16.12 -2.31 13.76
CA ILE A 231 -16.60 -3.64 14.17
C ILE A 231 -15.43 -4.53 14.62
N PHE A 232 -14.31 -4.47 13.91
CA PHE A 232 -13.11 -5.24 14.21
C PHE A 232 -12.31 -4.65 15.37
N GLY A 233 -12.59 -3.39 15.76
CA GLY A 233 -11.81 -2.67 16.76
C GLY A 233 -10.37 -2.47 16.28
N ASN A 234 -10.20 -2.13 15.01
CA ASN A 234 -8.90 -1.91 14.39
C ASN A 234 -8.32 -0.57 14.83
N GLY A 235 -7.24 -0.60 15.62
CA GLY A 235 -6.64 0.60 16.21
C GLY A 235 -5.67 1.37 15.32
N ASP A 236 -5.32 0.84 14.14
CA ASP A 236 -4.18 1.33 13.33
C ASP A 236 -4.54 1.58 11.85
N ARG A 237 -5.70 2.20 11.57
CA ARG A 237 -6.02 2.66 10.21
C ARG A 237 -5.31 3.99 9.89
N HIS A 238 -3.99 3.96 9.76
CA HIS A 238 -3.20 5.11 9.33
C HIS A 238 -3.19 5.26 7.78
N ALA A 239 -2.72 6.40 7.27
CA ALA A 239 -2.69 6.74 5.83
C ALA A 239 -1.92 5.76 4.91
N GLY A 240 -1.12 4.86 5.48
CA GLY A 240 -0.44 3.79 4.73
C GLY A 240 -1.29 2.54 4.53
N ASN A 241 -2.37 2.40 5.30
CA ASN A 241 -3.24 1.21 5.36
C ASN A 241 -4.51 1.34 4.52
N PHE A 242 -4.61 2.37 3.68
CA PHE A 242 -5.65 2.52 2.66
C PHE A 242 -5.15 3.43 1.53
N GLY A 243 -5.88 3.46 0.42
CA GLY A 243 -5.49 4.24 -0.74
C GLY A 243 -6.27 3.90 -1.99
N TYR A 244 -5.63 4.02 -3.14
CA TYR A 244 -6.23 3.87 -4.46
C TYR A 244 -5.64 2.69 -5.23
N LEU A 245 -6.47 2.05 -6.06
CA LEU A 245 -5.97 1.34 -7.24
C LEU A 245 -5.80 2.33 -8.39
N ARG A 246 -4.67 2.23 -9.09
CA ARG A 246 -4.38 2.99 -10.30
C ARG A 246 -4.03 2.06 -11.45
N ASP A 247 -4.40 2.45 -12.67
CA ASP A 247 -3.97 1.76 -13.88
C ASP A 247 -2.48 2.05 -14.13
N ALA A 248 -1.66 1.00 -14.22
CA ALA A 248 -0.21 1.11 -14.34
C ALA A 248 0.25 1.53 -15.75
N ASN A 249 -0.62 1.53 -16.76
CA ASN A 249 -0.31 1.93 -18.13
C ASN A 249 -0.60 3.42 -18.35
N THR A 250 -1.59 3.96 -17.65
CA THR A 250 -2.13 5.32 -17.86
C THR A 250 -1.91 6.24 -16.67
N GLY A 251 -1.81 5.71 -15.46
CA GLY A 251 -1.80 6.47 -14.22
C GLY A 251 -3.20 6.87 -13.73
N GLU A 252 -4.28 6.45 -14.38
CA GLU A 252 -5.64 6.80 -13.95
C GLU A 252 -5.98 6.17 -12.59
N TYR A 253 -6.73 6.92 -11.77
CA TYR A 253 -7.29 6.41 -10.52
C TYR A 253 -8.55 5.62 -10.83
N LEU A 254 -8.62 4.38 -10.33
CA LEU A 254 -9.68 3.44 -10.68
C LEU A 254 -10.74 3.33 -9.58
N SER A 255 -10.30 3.14 -8.35
CA SER A 255 -11.17 2.93 -7.19
C SER A 255 -10.39 3.08 -5.89
N MET A 256 -11.09 3.04 -4.76
CA MET A 256 -10.46 2.70 -3.48
C MET A 256 -9.79 1.33 -3.58
N ALA A 257 -8.63 1.17 -2.94
CA ALA A 257 -7.97 -0.11 -2.81
C ALA A 257 -8.81 -1.09 -1.99
N PRO A 258 -8.77 -2.41 -2.29
CA PRO A 258 -9.29 -3.42 -1.38
C PRO A 258 -8.71 -3.21 0.01
N LEU A 259 -9.50 -3.41 1.06
CA LEU A 259 -9.02 -3.28 2.43
C LEU A 259 -7.92 -4.30 2.74
N TYR A 260 -6.92 -3.92 3.54
CA TYR A 260 -5.80 -4.74 3.99
C TYR A 260 -5.29 -4.24 5.35
N ASP A 261 -4.34 -4.95 5.96
CA ASP A 261 -3.75 -4.63 7.28
C ASP A 261 -4.83 -4.49 8.37
N PHE A 262 -5.31 -5.65 8.83
CA PHE A 262 -6.17 -5.76 10.01
C PHE A 262 -5.44 -6.45 11.18
N ASP A 263 -4.10 -6.41 11.20
CA ASP A 263 -3.27 -7.01 12.25
C ASP A 263 -3.44 -6.30 13.61
N HIS A 264 -3.98 -5.08 13.59
CA HIS A 264 -4.40 -4.30 14.75
C HIS A 264 -5.90 -4.42 15.08
N ALA A 265 -6.62 -5.37 14.46
CA ALA A 265 -7.95 -5.73 14.93
C ALA A 265 -7.89 -6.26 16.37
N LEU A 266 -8.92 -5.95 17.16
CA LEU A 266 -9.04 -6.19 18.60
C LEU A 266 -8.20 -5.29 19.50
N ASP A 267 -7.53 -4.26 18.99
CA ASP A 267 -6.91 -3.22 19.83
C ASP A 267 -7.97 -2.52 20.69
N ALA A 268 -9.16 -2.28 20.10
CA ALA A 268 -10.35 -1.85 20.83
C ALA A 268 -11.35 -3.01 21.00
N THR A 269 -11.70 -3.33 22.25
CA THR A 269 -12.68 -4.41 22.56
C THR A 269 -13.95 -3.90 23.24
N GLY A 270 -13.98 -2.61 23.57
CA GLY A 270 -15.11 -1.96 24.24
C GLY A 270 -16.31 -1.72 23.33
N LEU A 271 -17.37 -1.16 23.93
CA LEU A 271 -18.58 -0.72 23.22
C LEU A 271 -18.81 0.80 23.31
N THR A 272 -17.84 1.52 23.85
CA THR A 272 -17.90 2.97 24.13
C THR A 272 -16.63 3.69 23.68
N ASP A 273 -15.79 3.03 22.87
CA ASP A 273 -14.65 3.68 22.23
C ASP A 273 -15.11 4.50 21.02
N TYR A 274 -14.31 5.50 20.67
CA TYR A 274 -14.60 6.46 19.60
C TYR A 274 -14.84 5.78 18.25
N LEU A 275 -14.02 4.77 17.88
CA LEU A 275 -14.22 4.01 16.63
C LEU A 275 -15.67 3.51 16.50
N LEU A 276 -16.23 2.92 17.56
CA LEU A 276 -17.60 2.40 17.52
C LEU A 276 -18.66 3.51 17.53
N LEU A 277 -18.47 4.53 18.37
CA LEU A 277 -19.45 5.62 18.52
C LEU A 277 -19.52 6.46 17.25
N ASP A 278 -18.36 6.81 16.68
CA ASP A 278 -18.26 7.61 15.46
C ASP A 278 -18.85 6.85 14.27
N ALA A 279 -18.56 5.55 14.13
CA ALA A 279 -19.19 4.73 13.10
C ALA A 279 -20.72 4.66 13.24
N ILE A 280 -21.26 4.60 14.46
CA ILE A 280 -22.71 4.63 14.72
C ILE A 280 -23.30 5.98 14.30
N ASP A 281 -22.64 7.09 14.60
CA ASP A 281 -23.15 8.41 14.27
C ASP A 281 -23.02 8.72 12.77
N ILE A 282 -21.92 8.33 12.14
CA ILE A 282 -21.75 8.38 10.67
C ILE A 282 -22.82 7.55 9.97
N SER A 283 -23.15 6.37 10.51
CA SER A 283 -24.22 5.50 9.97
C SER A 283 -25.59 6.20 9.94
N LYS A 284 -25.82 7.23 10.76
CA LYS A 284 -27.08 7.98 10.82
C LYS A 284 -27.11 9.20 9.91
N LEU A 285 -26.00 9.57 9.27
CA LEU A 285 -25.92 10.79 8.45
C LEU A 285 -26.83 10.76 7.21
N ASN A 286 -27.06 9.57 6.64
CA ASN A 286 -28.00 9.39 5.54
C ASN A 286 -28.53 7.94 5.52
N GLU A 287 -29.64 7.74 4.80
CA GLU A 287 -30.32 6.43 4.76
C GLU A 287 -29.44 5.34 4.14
N HIS A 288 -28.62 5.67 3.13
CA HIS A 288 -27.76 4.68 2.48
C HIS A 288 -26.69 4.12 3.43
N TYR A 289 -26.06 4.98 4.26
CA TYR A 289 -25.09 4.54 5.27
C TYR A 289 -25.77 3.71 6.36
N LYS A 290 -26.98 4.09 6.76
CA LYS A 290 -27.77 3.32 7.73
C LYS A 290 -28.08 1.91 7.22
N GLU A 291 -28.55 1.80 5.98
CA GLU A 291 -28.84 0.52 5.33
C GLU A 291 -27.58 -0.35 5.21
N GLU A 292 -26.46 0.24 4.79
CA GLU A 292 -25.18 -0.48 4.71
C GLU A 292 -24.70 -0.96 6.08
N ALA A 293 -24.82 -0.13 7.13
CA ALA A 293 -24.46 -0.53 8.48
C ALA A 293 -25.32 -1.67 9.03
N ILE A 294 -26.63 -1.63 8.78
CA ILE A 294 -27.54 -2.72 9.15
C ILE A 294 -27.16 -4.00 8.40
N ARG A 295 -26.90 -3.91 7.09
CA ARG A 295 -26.51 -5.05 6.26
C ARG A 295 -25.21 -5.68 6.76
N ILE A 296 -24.16 -4.88 6.91
CA ILE A 296 -22.82 -5.33 7.34
C ILE A 296 -22.85 -5.86 8.77
N GLY A 297 -23.48 -5.13 9.69
CA GLY A 297 -23.64 -5.54 11.09
C GLY A 297 -24.38 -6.88 11.21
N THR A 298 -25.45 -7.07 10.43
CA THR A 298 -26.24 -8.32 10.43
C THR A 298 -25.41 -9.50 9.90
N ILE A 299 -24.69 -9.31 8.80
CA ILE A 299 -23.83 -10.34 8.23
C ILE A 299 -22.75 -10.73 9.24
N ILE A 300 -22.04 -9.76 9.82
CA ILE A 300 -20.94 -10.05 10.74
C ILE A 300 -21.44 -10.70 12.03
N ALA A 301 -22.49 -10.18 12.67
CA ALA A 301 -23.02 -10.74 13.91
C ALA A 301 -23.42 -12.21 13.77
N ASN A 302 -23.94 -12.61 12.61
CA ASN A 302 -24.38 -13.98 12.34
C ASN A 302 -23.27 -14.93 11.84
N ASN A 303 -22.14 -14.41 11.35
CA ASN A 303 -21.12 -15.21 10.67
C ASN A 303 -19.73 -15.15 11.31
N THR A 304 -19.54 -14.40 12.39
CA THR A 304 -18.29 -14.32 13.14
C THR A 304 -18.23 -15.35 14.28
N PHE A 305 -17.06 -15.95 14.50
CA PHE A 305 -16.80 -16.75 15.69
C PHE A 305 -16.23 -15.89 16.83
N ASN A 306 -15.69 -14.71 16.50
CA ASN A 306 -15.14 -13.77 17.47
C ASN A 306 -16.25 -13.03 18.24
N GLU A 307 -16.22 -13.15 19.57
CA GLU A 307 -17.23 -12.56 20.45
C GLU A 307 -17.18 -11.03 20.46
N VAL A 308 -15.99 -10.41 20.35
CA VAL A 308 -15.84 -8.95 20.28
C VAL A 308 -16.49 -8.43 19.01
N PHE A 309 -16.18 -9.03 17.85
CA PHE A 309 -16.79 -8.65 16.58
C PHE A 309 -18.31 -8.79 16.63
N ARG A 310 -18.82 -9.88 17.22
CA ARG A 310 -20.27 -10.11 17.38
C ARG A 310 -20.91 -9.02 18.23
N LYS A 311 -20.31 -8.70 19.39
CA LYS A 311 -20.82 -7.68 20.32
C LYS A 311 -20.80 -6.29 19.69
N ARG A 312 -19.71 -5.90 19.03
CA ARG A 312 -19.57 -4.59 18.37
C ARG A 312 -20.56 -4.46 17.19
N ALA A 313 -20.67 -5.47 16.33
CA ALA A 313 -21.68 -5.49 15.26
C ALA A 313 -23.12 -5.42 15.82
N SER A 314 -23.43 -6.15 16.89
CA SER A 314 -24.76 -6.11 17.54
C SER A 314 -25.05 -4.75 18.18
N CYS A 315 -24.02 -4.07 18.69
CA CYS A 315 -24.15 -2.72 19.22
C CYS A 315 -24.57 -1.73 18.13
N ILE A 316 -23.94 -1.80 16.95
CA ILE A 316 -24.33 -0.99 15.79
C ILE A 316 -25.80 -1.24 15.43
N LEU A 317 -26.20 -2.51 15.29
CA LEU A 317 -27.59 -2.86 14.95
C LEU A 317 -28.61 -2.31 15.95
N LYS A 318 -28.34 -2.43 17.26
CA LYS A 318 -29.22 -1.93 18.32
C LYS A 318 -29.42 -0.41 18.28
N ASN A 319 -28.45 0.34 17.73
CA ASN A 319 -28.54 1.80 17.62
C ASN A 319 -29.20 2.28 16.32
N LEU A 320 -29.45 1.37 15.37
CA LEU A 320 -29.98 1.71 14.04
C LEU A 320 -31.38 1.12 13.76
N ILE A 321 -31.77 0.06 14.47
CA ILE A 321 -33.07 -0.64 14.38
C ILE A 321 -33.91 -0.31 15.63
#